data_AF-A0A2H9P1Q9-F1
#
_entry.id   AF-A0A2H9P1Q9-F1
#
_cell.length_a   1.000
_cell.length_b   1.000
_cell.length_c   1.000
_cell.angle_alpha   90.00
_cell.angle_beta   90.00
_cell.angle_gamma   90.00
#
_symmetry.space_group_name_H-M   'P 1'
#
loop_
_entity.id
_entity.type
_entity.pdbx_description
1 polymer ?
#
loop_
_entity_poly.entity_id
_entity_poly.type
_entity_poly.pdbx_seq_one_letter_code
_entity_poly.pdbx_strand_id
1 'polypeptide(L)' 'MKKNIHEDIKNLESEILQTEDKILEYLRVGYEGGIKKSLHLLDVDLKYLSILANGAPIDKNEDRKIMDFLRIHYDYMQ' A
#
# COMPACT_ATOMS: atom_id res chain seq x y z
N MET A 1 -13.98 -13.65 -15.81
CA MET A 1 -13.24 -12.39 -16.02
C MET A 1 -11.82 -12.61 -15.52
N LYS A 2 -10.80 -12.54 -16.39
CA LYS A 2 -9.42 -12.40 -15.91
C LYS A 2 -9.34 -11.01 -15.28
N LYS A 3 -9.28 -10.92 -13.95
CA LYS A 3 -8.94 -9.67 -13.28
C LYS A 3 -7.58 -9.20 -13.82
N ASN A 4 -7.50 -7.93 -14.22
CA ASN A 4 -6.26 -7.35 -14.70
C ASN A 4 -5.37 -7.10 -13.49
N ILE A 5 -4.41 -7.98 -13.24
CA ILE A 5 -3.51 -7.90 -12.08
C ILE A 5 -2.79 -6.55 -12.00
N HIS A 6 -2.51 -5.92 -13.14
CA HIS A 6 -1.91 -4.58 -13.19
C HIS A 6 -2.86 -3.48 -12.70
N GLU A 7 -4.17 -3.62 -12.95
CA GLU A 7 -5.17 -2.70 -12.39
C GLU A 7 -5.33 -2.91 -10.89
N ASP A 8 -5.35 -4.17 -10.43
CA ASP A 8 -5.42 -4.49 -9.00
C ASP A 8 -4.22 -3.91 -8.24
N ILE A 9 -3.00 -4.03 -8.79
CA ILE A 9 -1.78 -3.44 -8.23
C ILE A 9 -1.90 -1.91 -8.15
N LYS A 10 -2.28 -1.24 -9.26
CA LYS A 10 -2.40 0.23 -9.28
C LYS A 10 -3.46 0.76 -8.32
N ASN A 11 -4.59 0.06 -8.23
CA ASN A 11 -5.65 0.42 -7.29
C ASN A 11 -5.13 0.33 -5.85
N LEU A 12 -4.39 -0.74 -5.54
CA LEU A 12 -3.82 -0.94 -4.21
C LEU A 12 -2.74 0.10 -3.88
N GLU A 13 -1.86 0.45 -4.81
CA GLU A 13 -0.90 1.55 -4.65
C GLU A 13 -1.64 2.88 -4.34
N SER A 14 -2.74 3.16 -5.04
CA SER A 14 -3.56 4.35 -4.78
C SER A 14 -4.25 4.30 -3.41
N GLU A 15 -4.72 3.14 -2.97
CA GLU A 15 -5.36 2.96 -1.66
C GLU A 15 -4.36 3.15 -0.51
N ILE A 16 -3.12 2.67 -0.69
CA ILE A 16 -2.01 2.87 0.25
C ILE A 16 -1.74 4.37 0.42
N LEU A 17 -1.54 5.11 -0.67
CA LEU A 17 -1.28 6.56 -0.62
C LEU A 17 -2.42 7.33 0.04
N GLN A 18 -3.68 7.00 -0.29
CA GLN A 18 -4.84 7.62 0.35
C GLN A 18 -4.93 7.31 1.85
N THR A 19 -4.49 6.13 2.27
CA THR A 19 -4.47 5.75 3.68
C THR A 19 -3.41 6.53 4.45
N GLU A 20 -2.24 6.76 3.85
CA GLU A 20 -1.19 7.62 4.40
C GLU A 20 -1.66 9.07 4.55
N ASP A 21 -2.31 9.63 3.54
CA ASP A 21 -2.90 10.97 3.61
C ASP A 21 -3.90 11.09 4.78
N LYS A 22 -4.77 10.08 4.96
CA LYS A 22 -5.71 10.03 6.10
C LYS A 22 -4.99 9.95 7.44
N ILE A 23 -3.88 9.23 7.54
CA ILE A 23 -3.08 9.17 8.78
C ILE A 23 -2.56 10.57 9.11
N LEU A 24 -2.03 11.29 8.13
CA LEU A 24 -1.56 12.67 8.32
C LEU A 24 -2.70 13.61 8.74
N GLU A 25 -3.89 13.47 8.15
CA GLU A 25 -5.07 14.21 8.56
C GLU A 25 -5.48 13.90 10.01
N TYR A 26 -5.53 12.62 10.39
CA TYR A 26 -5.87 12.21 11.75
C TYR A 26 -4.84 12.66 12.79
N LEU A 27 -3.55 12.69 12.43
CA LEU A 27 -2.49 13.26 13.27
C LEU A 27 -2.72 14.76 13.52
N ARG A 28 -3.13 15.53 12.49
CA ARG A 28 -3.41 16.97 12.63
C ARG A 28 -4.59 17.25 13.56
N VAL A 29 -5.61 16.42 13.53
CA VAL A 29 -6.82 16.60 14.36
C VAL A 29 -6.80 15.82 15.68
N GLY A 30 -5.72 15.09 15.97
CA GLY A 30 -5.56 14.29 17.18
C GLY A 30 -6.51 13.08 17.28
N TYR A 31 -6.97 12.55 16.15
CA TYR A 31 -7.93 11.43 16.15
C TYR A 31 -7.23 10.07 16.23
N GLU A 32 -6.83 9.68 17.45
CA GLU A 32 -6.09 8.44 17.71
C GLU A 32 -6.76 7.16 17.19
N GLY A 33 -8.10 7.08 17.27
CA GLY A 33 -8.85 5.93 16.78
C GLY A 33 -8.72 5.74 15.27
N GLY A 34 -8.75 6.85 14.52
CA GLY A 34 -8.53 6.86 13.07
C GLY A 34 -7.10 6.47 12.73
N ILE A 35 -6.11 7.01 13.45
CA ILE A 35 -4.69 6.68 13.25
C ILE A 35 -4.46 5.17 13.40
N LYS A 36 -4.89 4.56 14.50
CA LYS A 36 -4.69 3.12 14.74
C LYS A 36 -5.35 2.26 13.66
N LYS A 37 -6.57 2.61 13.24
CA LYS A 37 -7.29 1.88 12.21
C LYS A 37 -6.60 1.99 10.85
N SER A 38 -6.18 3.20 10.47
CA SER A 38 -5.50 3.42 9.18
C SER A 38 -4.11 2.79 9.14
N LEU A 39 -3.34 2.83 10.23
CA LEU A 39 -2.06 2.12 10.32
C LEU A 39 -2.23 0.60 10.15
N HIS A 40 -3.27 0.03 10.75
CA HIS A 40 -3.56 -1.40 10.56
C HIS A 40 -3.94 -1.72 9.10
N LEU A 41 -4.76 -0.88 8.47
CA LEU A 41 -5.12 -1.04 7.06
C LEU A 41 -3.88 -0.94 6.16
N LEU A 42 -3.04 0.06 6.39
CA LEU A 42 -1.79 0.26 5.65
C LEU A 42 -0.87 -0.97 5.73
N ASP A 43 -0.70 -1.57 6.91
CA ASP A 43 0.08 -2.82 7.07
C ASP A 43 -0.52 -4.00 6.28
N VAL A 44 -1.84 -4.14 6.28
CA VAL A 44 -2.53 -5.19 5.52
C VAL A 44 -2.37 -4.99 4.02
N ASP A 45 -2.54 -3.77 3.53
CA ASP A 45 -2.47 -3.44 2.10
C ASP A 45 -1.05 -3.60 1.56
N LEU A 46 -0.04 -3.15 2.33
CA LEU A 46 1.38 -3.37 1.98
C LEU A 46 1.73 -4.87 1.91
N LYS A 47 1.25 -5.67 2.87
CA LYS A 47 1.43 -7.13 2.84
C LYS A 47 0.76 -7.75 1.62
N TYR A 48 -0.44 -7.30 1.29
CA TYR A 48 -1.18 -7.79 0.13
C TYR A 48 -0.47 -7.43 -1.18
N LEU A 49 0.03 -6.20 -1.31
CA LEU A 49 0.80 -5.77 -2.47
C LEU A 49 2.08 -6.60 -2.65
N SER A 50 2.79 -6.91 -1.55
CA SER A 50 3.95 -7.81 -1.56
C SER A 50 3.61 -9.21 -2.07
N ILE A 51 2.46 -9.77 -1.66
CA ILE A 51 2.00 -11.08 -2.16
C ILE A 51 1.70 -11.02 -3.66
N LEU A 52 1.05 -9.95 -4.13
CA LEU A 52 0.74 -9.77 -5.54
C LEU A 52 2.02 -9.64 -6.38
N ALA A 53 2.98 -8.81 -5.95
CA ALA A 53 4.24 -8.62 -6.65
C ALA A 53 5.03 -9.92 -6.81
N ASN A 54 5.11 -10.74 -5.75
CA ASN A 54 5.85 -12.00 -5.76
C ASN A 54 5.14 -13.14 -6.52
N GLY A 55 3.81 -13.07 -6.65
CA GLY A 55 2.99 -14.14 -7.25
C GLY A 55 2.49 -13.85 -8.67
N ALA A 56 2.58 -12.61 -9.14
CA ALA A 56 2.01 -12.19 -10.42
C ALA A 56 3.00 -12.37 -11.59
N PRO A 57 2.50 -12.69 -12.80
CA PRO A 57 3.30 -12.69 -14.02
C PRO A 57 3.52 -11.25 -14.53
N ILE A 58 4.14 -10.40 -13.69
CA ILE A 58 4.51 -9.02 -14.02
C ILE A 58 5.93 -8.96 -14.57
N ASP A 59 6.25 -7.91 -15.33
CA ASP A 59 7.59 -7.74 -15.88
C ASP A 59 8.59 -7.24 -14.81
N LYS A 60 9.88 -7.46 -15.07
CA LYS A 60 10.95 -7.14 -14.12
C LYS A 60 11.06 -5.64 -13.77
N ASN A 61 10.68 -4.75 -14.68
CA ASN A 61 10.71 -3.32 -14.39
C ASN A 61 9.54 -2.91 -13.51
N GLU A 62 8.36 -3.51 -13.73
CA GLU A 62 7.19 -3.32 -12.87
C GLU A 62 7.44 -3.90 -11.47
N ASP A 63 7.97 -5.12 -11.37
CA ASP A 63 8.38 -5.74 -10.11
C ASP A 63 9.34 -4.85 -9.31
N ARG A 64 10.39 -4.31 -9.97
CA ARG A 64 11.32 -3.38 -9.31
C ARG A 64 10.61 -2.15 -8.77
N LYS A 65 9.70 -1.54 -9.53
CA LYS A 65 8.96 -0.35 -9.09
C LYS A 65 8.10 -0.66 -7.87
N ILE A 66 7.43 -1.81 -7.84
CA ILE A 66 6.61 -2.22 -6.71
C ILE A 66 7.48 -2.51 -5.49
N MET A 67 8.65 -3.14 -5.66
CA MET A 67 9.58 -3.38 -4.56
C MET A 67 10.15 -2.07 -3.99
N ASP A 68 10.49 -1.10 -4.85
CA ASP A 68 10.92 0.23 -4.41
C ASP A 68 9.80 0.98 -3.68
N PHE A 69 8.56 0.88 -4.17
CA PHE A 69 7.37 1.40 -3.51
C PHE A 69 7.20 0.76 -2.12
N LEU A 70 7.12 -0.56 -2.04
CA LEU A 70 6.99 -1.30 -0.78
C LEU A 70 8.07 -0.91 0.23
N ARG A 71 9.33 -0.78 -0.21
CA ARG A 71 10.44 -0.36 0.65
C ARG A 71 10.18 1.01 1.28
N ILE A 72 9.83 2.01 0.47
CA ILE A 72 9.57 3.38 0.94
C ILE A 72 8.42 3.39 1.95
N HIS A 73 7.33 2.68 1.65
CA HIS A 73 6.11 2.73 2.46
C HIS A 73 6.21 1.87 3.74
N TYR A 74 7.00 0.79 3.74
CA TYR A 74 7.36 0.09 4.98
C TYR A 74 8.28 0.91 5.88
N ASP A 75 9.19 1.71 5.31
CA ASP A 75 10.08 2.57 6.11
C ASP A 75 9.28 3.60 6.94
N TYR A 76 8.10 4.04 6.47
CA TYR A 76 7.21 4.91 7.26
C TYR A 76 6.56 4.21 8.47
N MET A 77 6.56 2.88 8.49
CA MET A 77 5.95 2.06 9.55
C MET A 77 6.95 1.62 10.63
N GLN A 78 8.26 1.85 10.43
CA GLN A 78 9.32 1.55 11.40
C GLN A 78 9.59 2.70 12.36
#